data_AF-A0A2E1Y5T3-F1
#
_entry.id   AF-A0A2E1Y5T3-F1
#
_cell.length_a   1.000
_cell.length_b   1.000
_cell.length_c   1.000
_cell.angle_alpha   90.00
_cell.angle_beta   90.00
_cell.angle_gamma   90.00
#
_symmetry.space_group_name_H-M   'P 1'
#
loop_
_entity.id
_entity.type
_entity.pdbx_description
1 polymer ?
#
loop_
_entity_poly.entity_id
_entity_poly.type
_entity_poly.pdbx_seq_one_letter_code
_entity_poly.pdbx_strand_id
1 'polypeptide(L)'
;MSLTYCTTPKISDGKKGPKLEAAPDSYPINAELVASFTFLNVHPDFVEAVGHWRSRSLKDNDAVELSPHIAEEGPQIFIGPIACGPVVASKEFKDTLKAIHRKVVAIETESGGVFGSLVSSKVPAVVIRGDLRR
;
A
#
# COMPACT_ATOMS: atom_id res chain seq x y z
N MET A 1 -13.55 3.51 11.95
CA MET A 1 -13.67 2.63 10.77
C MET A 1 -12.40 1.80 10.72
N SER A 2 -12.43 0.55 11.20
CA SER A 2 -11.22 -0.30 11.22
C SER A 2 -11.01 -0.85 9.81
N LEU A 3 -9.83 -0.60 9.24
CA LEU A 3 -9.46 -1.05 7.90
C LEU A 3 -8.48 -2.21 8.05
N THR A 4 -8.83 -3.32 7.42
CA THR A 4 -8.38 -4.66 7.74
C THR A 4 -7.18 -5.05 6.88
N TYR A 5 -6.03 -5.26 7.51
CA TYR A 5 -4.96 -6.07 6.92
C TYR A 5 -5.45 -7.51 6.76
N CYS A 6 -5.14 -8.20 5.67
CA CYS A 6 -5.59 -9.56 5.45
C CYS A 6 -4.40 -10.42 5.07
N THR A 7 -3.96 -11.31 5.95
CA THR A 7 -3.01 -12.36 5.54
C THR A 7 -3.78 -13.45 4.78
N THR A 8 -3.26 -14.03 3.69
CA THR A 8 -3.86 -15.21 3.05
C THR A 8 -2.99 -16.43 3.39
N PRO A 9 -3.42 -17.30 4.34
CA PRO A 9 -2.54 -18.29 4.93
C PRO A 9 -2.39 -19.55 4.07
N LYS A 10 -3.21 -19.74 3.03
CA LYS A 10 -3.19 -20.97 2.23
C LYS A 10 -3.73 -20.73 0.82
N ILE A 11 -2.91 -21.03 -0.18
CA ILE A 11 -3.38 -21.33 -1.52
C ILE A 11 -3.41 -22.85 -1.63
N SER A 12 -4.58 -23.40 -1.95
CA SER A 12 -4.69 -24.80 -2.36
C SER A 12 -5.18 -24.87 -3.79
N ASP A 13 -4.44 -25.56 -4.65
CA ASP A 13 -4.86 -25.88 -6.01
C ASP A 13 -5.93 -26.97 -5.98
N GLY A 14 -7.19 -26.55 -5.97
CA GLY A 14 -8.33 -27.46 -6.17
C GLY A 14 -8.66 -27.61 -7.65
N LYS A 15 -9.39 -28.66 -8.02
CA LYS A 15 -9.98 -28.85 -9.38
C LYS A 15 -10.86 -27.68 -9.86
N LYS A 16 -11.20 -26.72 -8.98
CA LYS A 16 -12.02 -25.54 -9.23
C LYS A 16 -11.24 -24.21 -9.16
N GLY A 17 -9.91 -24.24 -9.11
CA GLY A 17 -9.06 -23.05 -8.98
C GLY A 17 -8.57 -22.79 -7.55
N PRO A 18 -7.81 -21.71 -7.34
CA PRO A 18 -7.21 -21.38 -6.05
C PRO A 18 -8.28 -20.98 -5.04
N LYS A 19 -8.35 -21.68 -3.91
CA LYS A 19 -9.18 -21.29 -2.78
C LYS A 19 -8.38 -20.33 -1.89
N LEU A 20 -8.85 -19.09 -1.79
CA LEU A 20 -8.29 -18.09 -0.88
C LEU A 20 -9.18 -17.96 0.34
N GLU A 21 -8.56 -17.96 1.51
CA GLU A 21 -9.22 -17.67 2.77
C GLU A 21 -8.51 -16.47 3.41
N ALA A 22 -9.29 -15.57 3.99
CA ALA A 22 -8.76 -14.52 4.83
C ALA A 22 -8.25 -15.13 6.13
N ALA A 23 -7.03 -14.79 6.52
CA ALA A 23 -6.60 -15.00 7.88
C ALA A 23 -7.42 -14.13 8.85
N PRO A 24 -7.51 -14.53 10.12
CA PRO A 24 -8.21 -13.76 11.14
C PRO A 24 -7.49 -12.45 11.50
N ASP A 25 -6.20 -12.34 11.17
CA ASP A 25 -5.37 -11.22 11.59
C ASP A 25 -5.64 -10.00 10.75
N SER A 26 -5.94 -8.90 11.43
CA SER A 26 -6.07 -7.59 10.81
C SER A 26 -5.52 -6.49 11.71
N TYR A 27 -4.88 -5.52 11.08
CA TYR A 27 -4.21 -4.43 11.77
C TYR A 27 -4.87 -3.09 11.43
N PRO A 28 -5.09 -2.21 12.42
CA PRO A 28 -5.80 -0.97 12.20
C PRO A 28 -4.96 0.01 11.38
N ILE A 29 -5.64 0.80 10.55
CA ILE A 29 -5.03 1.94 9.86
C ILE A 29 -5.05 3.16 10.78
N ASN A 30 -3.90 3.80 10.94
CA ASN A 30 -3.79 5.06 11.68
C ASN A 30 -4.27 6.23 10.79
N ALA A 31 -5.36 6.88 11.21
CA ALA A 31 -5.97 7.99 10.47
C ALA A 31 -5.07 9.24 10.41
N GLU A 32 -4.23 9.49 11.43
CA GLU A 32 -3.31 10.62 11.45
C GLU A 32 -2.19 10.43 10.41
N LEU A 33 -1.68 9.20 10.30
CA LEU A 33 -0.72 8.87 9.25
C LEU A 33 -1.35 9.02 7.86
N VAL A 34 -2.57 8.52 7.67
CA VAL A 34 -3.32 8.71 6.41
C VAL A 34 -3.47 10.19 6.08
N ALA A 35 -3.93 11.01 7.03
CA ALA A 35 -4.11 12.44 6.84
C ALA A 35 -2.80 13.13 6.40
N SER A 36 -1.68 12.72 7.00
CA SER A 36 -0.34 13.23 6.66
C SER A 36 0.05 12.90 5.21
N PHE A 37 -0.23 11.68 4.72
CA PHE A 37 0.02 11.31 3.32
C PHE A 37 -0.97 11.95 2.34
N THR A 38 -2.15 12.37 2.78
CA THR A 38 -3.13 13.09 1.96
C THR A 38 -3.08 14.62 2.11
N PHE A 39 -2.10 15.17 2.81
CA PHE A 39 -2.07 16.58 3.19
C PHE A 39 -2.34 17.52 1.99
N LEU A 40 -1.66 17.30 0.87
CA LEU A 40 -1.81 18.12 -0.34
C LEU A 40 -3.18 17.98 -1.02
N ASN A 41 -3.88 16.86 -0.83
CA ASN A 41 -5.24 16.70 -1.35
C ASN A 41 -6.24 17.56 -0.57
N VAL A 42 -5.96 17.83 0.70
CA VAL A 42 -6.81 18.64 1.58
C VAL A 42 -6.39 20.12 1.57
N HIS A 43 -5.10 20.38 1.30
CA HIS A 43 -4.50 21.71 1.30
C HIS A 43 -3.84 22.02 -0.05
N PRO A 44 -4.64 22.23 -1.12
CA PRO A 44 -4.13 22.46 -2.47
C PRO A 44 -3.26 23.73 -2.58
N ASP A 45 -3.48 24.72 -1.71
CA ASP A 45 -2.71 25.98 -1.67
C ASP A 45 -1.21 25.75 -1.40
N PHE A 46 -0.83 24.59 -0.85
CA PHE A 46 0.56 24.25 -0.58
C PHE A 46 1.26 23.48 -1.72
N VAL A 47 0.53 23.13 -2.79
CA VAL A 47 1.09 22.35 -3.91
C VAL A 47 2.28 23.06 -4.54
N GLU A 48 2.16 24.37 -4.80
CA GLU A 48 3.24 25.17 -5.38
C GLU A 48 4.46 25.26 -4.45
N ALA A 49 4.24 25.55 -3.16
CA ALA A 49 5.29 25.64 -2.16
C ALA A 49 6.07 24.32 -2.00
N VAL A 50 5.35 23.19 -2.01
CA VAL A 50 5.97 21.86 -1.96
C VAL A 50 6.69 21.53 -3.28
N GLY A 51 6.15 21.92 -4.43
CA GLY A 51 6.83 21.81 -5.73
C GLY A 51 8.17 22.56 -5.74
N HIS A 52 8.21 23.78 -5.24
CA HIS A 52 9.44 24.56 -5.09
C HIS A 52 10.42 23.97 -4.08
N TRP A 53 9.95 23.37 -2.99
CA TRP A 53 10.81 22.66 -2.06
C TRP A 53 11.42 21.40 -2.69
N ARG A 54 10.62 20.61 -3.41
CA ARG A 54 11.07 19.43 -4.16
C ARG A 54 12.13 19.81 -5.18
N SER A 55 11.86 20.75 -6.09
CA SER A 55 12.83 21.15 -7.13
C SER A 55 14.17 21.66 -6.58
N ARG A 56 14.16 22.27 -5.39
CA ARG A 56 15.40 22.64 -4.67
C ARG A 56 16.15 21.46 -4.06
N SER A 57 15.41 20.45 -3.59
CA SER A 57 15.94 19.28 -2.86
C SER A 57 16.33 18.12 -3.78
N LEU A 58 15.68 17.98 -4.94
CA LEU A 58 15.97 16.96 -5.97
C LEU A 58 17.28 17.25 -6.75
N LYS A 59 18.13 18.16 -6.26
CA LYS A 59 19.51 18.28 -6.72
C LYS A 59 20.38 17.11 -6.26
N ASP A 60 19.89 16.29 -5.33
CA ASP A 60 20.46 14.99 -5.02
C ASP A 60 20.11 13.98 -6.14
N ASN A 61 21.16 13.35 -6.70
CA ASN A 61 21.12 12.53 -7.93
C ASN A 61 20.11 11.37 -7.92
N ASP A 62 19.59 10.96 -6.77
CA ASP A 62 18.68 9.80 -6.67
C ASP A 62 17.29 10.09 -7.29
N ALA A 63 16.91 11.37 -7.40
CA ALA A 63 15.68 11.78 -8.07
C ALA A 63 15.74 11.69 -9.60
N VAL A 64 16.94 11.69 -10.17
CA VAL A 64 17.18 11.64 -11.62
C VAL A 64 16.80 10.26 -12.19
N GLU A 65 16.74 9.23 -11.35
CA GLU A 65 16.27 7.89 -11.75
C GLU A 65 14.74 7.74 -11.77
N LEU A 66 13.99 8.73 -11.24
CA LEU A 66 12.54 8.73 -11.33
C LEU A 66 12.10 9.11 -12.75
N SER A 67 10.99 8.54 -13.22
CA SER A 67 10.49 8.86 -14.56
C SER A 67 10.16 10.35 -14.69
N PRO A 68 10.27 10.95 -15.89
CA PRO A 68 9.98 12.38 -16.10
C PRO A 68 8.59 12.80 -15.59
N HIS A 69 7.59 11.92 -15.69
CA HIS A 69 6.24 12.17 -15.16
C HIS A 69 6.21 12.26 -13.63
N ILE A 70 6.97 11.42 -12.91
CA ILE A 70 7.07 11.51 -11.46
C ILE A 70 7.81 12.79 -11.04
N ALA A 71 8.76 13.26 -11.85
CA ALA A 71 9.48 14.50 -11.59
C ALA A 71 8.59 15.75 -11.75
N GLU A 72 7.69 15.77 -12.73
CA GLU A 72 6.78 16.89 -13.00
C GLU A 72 5.53 16.88 -12.11
N GLU A 73 4.82 15.75 -12.04
CA GLU A 73 3.52 15.66 -11.36
C GLU A 73 3.64 15.14 -9.92
N GLY A 74 4.79 14.58 -9.55
CA GLY A 74 4.98 13.85 -8.31
C GLY A 74 4.46 12.41 -8.37
N PRO A 75 4.73 11.60 -7.34
CA PRO A 75 4.21 10.24 -7.28
C PRO A 75 2.70 10.25 -7.03
N GLN A 76 1.95 9.42 -7.76
CA GLN A 76 0.55 9.17 -7.45
C GLN A 76 0.45 8.30 -6.18
N ILE A 77 -0.22 8.82 -5.16
CA ILE A 77 -0.35 8.14 -3.85
C ILE A 77 -1.70 7.43 -3.79
N PHE A 78 -1.67 6.12 -3.54
CA PHE A 78 -2.86 5.31 -3.26
C PHE A 78 -2.86 4.90 -1.79
N ILE A 79 -3.97 5.17 -1.09
CA ILE A 79 -4.12 4.83 0.33
C ILE A 79 -5.22 3.80 0.50
N GLY A 80 -4.87 2.69 1.15
CA GLY A 80 -5.83 1.68 1.55
C GLY A 80 -5.15 0.44 2.11
N PRO A 81 -5.94 -0.59 2.42
CA PRO A 81 -5.42 -1.84 2.94
C PRO A 81 -4.51 -2.55 1.95
N ILE A 82 -3.41 -3.07 2.47
CA ILE A 82 -2.50 -3.95 1.76
C ILE A 82 -2.73 -5.37 2.29
N ALA A 83 -2.96 -6.31 1.40
CA ALA A 83 -3.03 -7.73 1.75
C ALA A 83 -1.62 -8.31 1.80
N CYS A 84 -1.41 -9.33 2.65
CA CYS A 84 -0.16 -10.06 2.70
C CYS A 84 -0.36 -11.53 2.42
N GLY A 85 0.44 -12.07 1.54
CA GLY A 85 0.39 -13.48 1.21
C GLY A 85 0.93 -13.73 -0.18
N PRO A 86 0.82 -14.97 -0.66
CA PRO A 86 1.31 -15.35 -1.96
C PRO A 86 0.70 -14.48 -3.07
N VAL A 87 1.56 -13.85 -3.86
CA VAL A 87 1.17 -13.04 -5.02
C VAL A 87 0.95 -13.98 -6.21
N VAL A 88 -0.29 -14.02 -6.71
CA VAL A 88 -0.63 -14.77 -7.93
C VAL A 88 -1.11 -13.82 -9.01
N ALA A 89 -0.48 -13.88 -10.17
CA ALA A 89 -0.84 -13.09 -11.33
C ALA A 89 -2.03 -13.68 -12.11
N SER A 90 -3.13 -14.03 -11.43
CA SER A 90 -4.37 -14.51 -12.07
C SER A 90 -5.54 -13.56 -11.83
N LYS A 91 -6.50 -13.54 -12.78
CA LYS A 91 -7.69 -12.69 -12.69
C LYS A 91 -8.59 -13.18 -11.56
N GLU A 92 -8.75 -14.49 -11.45
CA GLU A 92 -9.56 -15.18 -10.45
C GLU A 92 -9.06 -14.87 -9.04
N PHE A 93 -7.74 -14.84 -8.84
CA PHE A 93 -7.14 -14.44 -7.57
C PHE A 93 -7.47 -12.98 -7.22
N LYS A 94 -7.32 -12.07 -8.19
CA LYS A 94 -7.64 -10.64 -7.99
C LYS A 94 -9.12 -10.43 -7.67
N ASP A 95 -10.00 -11.12 -8.38
CA ASP A 95 -11.44 -11.02 -8.17
C ASP A 95 -11.84 -11.58 -6.80
N THR A 96 -11.24 -12.71 -6.40
CA THR A 96 -11.44 -13.30 -5.07
C THR A 96 -10.93 -12.38 -3.96
N LEU A 97 -9.73 -11.80 -4.11
CA LEU A 97 -9.17 -10.85 -3.14
C LEU A 97 -10.06 -9.60 -3.00
N LYS A 98 -10.58 -9.07 -4.12
CA LYS A 98 -11.52 -7.95 -4.11
C LYS A 98 -12.87 -8.31 -3.50
N ALA A 99 -13.33 -9.55 -3.66
CA ALA A 99 -14.54 -10.04 -3.01
C ALA A 99 -14.38 -10.13 -1.48
N ILE A 100 -13.20 -10.55 -1.02
CA ILE A 100 -12.83 -10.55 0.41
C ILE A 100 -12.78 -9.12 0.93
N HIS A 101 -12.07 -8.23 0.23
CA HIS A 101 -11.91 -6.85 0.66
C HIS A 101 -11.84 -5.87 -0.53
N ARG A 102 -12.98 -5.26 -0.86
CA ARG A 102 -13.17 -4.40 -2.05
C ARG A 102 -12.23 -3.20 -2.17
N LYS A 103 -11.67 -2.72 -1.05
CA LYS A 103 -10.76 -1.56 -1.02
C LYS A 103 -9.27 -1.93 -0.94
N VAL A 104 -8.90 -3.20 -1.08
CA VAL A 104 -7.47 -3.58 -1.09
C VAL A 104 -6.79 -2.87 -2.26
N VAL A 105 -5.71 -2.15 -1.97
CA VAL A 105 -4.95 -1.37 -2.97
C VAL A 105 -3.77 -2.15 -3.52
N ALA A 106 -3.20 -3.05 -2.72
CA ALA A 106 -2.03 -3.85 -3.10
C ALA A 106 -2.00 -5.19 -2.36
N ILE A 107 -1.18 -6.12 -2.87
CA ILE A 107 -0.79 -7.35 -2.18
C ILE A 107 0.74 -7.45 -2.19
N GLU A 108 1.32 -7.90 -1.07
CA GLU A 108 2.75 -8.16 -0.91
C GLU A 108 2.97 -9.41 -0.03
N THR A 109 4.21 -9.78 0.28
CA THR A 109 4.54 -11.09 0.85
C THR A 109 5.13 -11.06 2.26
N GLU A 110 5.58 -9.91 2.75
CA GLU A 110 6.50 -9.86 3.90
C GLU A 110 5.94 -9.14 5.12
N SER A 111 5.06 -8.14 4.94
CA SER A 111 4.72 -7.22 6.03
C SER A 111 3.93 -7.88 7.16
N GLY A 112 3.35 -9.07 6.93
CA GLY A 112 2.39 -9.67 7.87
C GLY A 112 3.04 -10.11 9.17
N GLY A 113 4.21 -10.76 9.08
CA GLY A 113 4.99 -11.17 10.25
C GLY A 113 5.58 -9.99 11.01
N VAL A 114 5.99 -8.94 10.27
CA VAL A 114 6.52 -7.70 10.86
C VAL A 114 5.42 -7.02 11.67
N PHE A 115 4.24 -6.81 11.08
CA PHE A 115 3.13 -6.15 11.76
C PHE A 115 2.61 -6.95 12.96
N GLY A 116 2.59 -8.29 12.89
CA GLY A 116 2.22 -9.13 14.03
C GLY A 116 3.12 -8.90 15.26
N SER A 117 4.42 -8.73 15.03
CA SER A 117 5.40 -8.44 16.09
C SER A 117 5.27 -7.02 16.64
N LEU A 118 5.08 -6.03 15.75
CA LEU A 118 5.01 -4.61 16.13
C LEU A 118 3.72 -4.27 16.89
N VAL A 119 2.59 -4.85 16.49
CA VAL A 119 1.30 -4.64 17.15
C VAL A 119 1.32 -5.17 18.58
N SER A 120 1.90 -6.35 18.79
CA SER A 120 2.11 -6.93 20.13
C SER A 120 2.99 -6.03 21.01
N SER A 121 3.93 -5.31 20.39
CA SER A 121 4.85 -4.38 21.05
C SER A 121 4.30 -2.95 21.17
N LYS A 122 3.07 -2.69 20.69
CA LYS A 122 2.45 -1.35 20.62
C LYS A 122 3.30 -0.32 19.86
N VAL A 123 4.07 -0.77 18.88
CA VAL A 123 4.89 0.09 18.02
C VAL A 123 4.05 0.47 16.79
N PRO A 124 3.83 1.76 16.51
CA PRO A 124 3.13 2.19 15.31
C PRO A 124 3.98 1.89 14.06
N ALA A 125 3.33 1.42 13.00
CA ALA A 125 3.99 1.03 11.76
C ALA A 125 3.17 1.41 10.54
N VAL A 126 3.86 1.65 9.41
CA VAL A 126 3.26 1.92 8.11
C VAL A 126 4.01 1.14 7.03
N VAL A 127 3.28 0.66 6.02
CA VAL A 127 3.85 0.06 4.82
C VAL A 127 3.81 1.10 3.71
N ILE A 128 4.96 1.35 3.08
CA ILE A 128 5.08 2.15 1.87
C ILE A 128 5.61 1.23 0.76
N ARG A 129 4.91 1.16 -0.36
CA ARG A 129 5.28 0.36 -1.53
C ARG A 129 5.16 1.22 -2.79
N GLY A 130 6.16 1.10 -3.67
CA GLY A 130 6.07 1.62 -5.04
C GLY A 130 5.54 0.54 -5.98
N ASP A 131 4.67 0.93 -6.91
CA ASP A 131 4.36 0.12 -8.09
C ASP A 131 5.31 0.54 -9.21
N LEU A 132 6.10 -0.40 -9.73
CA LEU A 132 7.08 -0.15 -10.80
C LEU A 132 6.48 -0.35 -12.19
N ARG A 133 5.16 -0.49 -12.31
CA ARG A 133 4.50 -0.57 -13.63
C ARG A 133 4.65 0.75 -14.38
N ARG A 134 5.62 0.74 -15.31
CA ARG A 134 5.80 1.72 -16.39
C ARG A 134 4.71 1.58 -17.44
#